data_AF-A0A0G2E302-F1
#
_entry.id   AF-A0A0G2E302-F1
#
_cell.length_a   1.000
_cell.length_b   1.000
_cell.length_c   1.000
_cell.angle_alpha   90.00
_cell.angle_beta   90.00
_cell.angle_gamma   90.00
#
_symmetry.space_group_name_H-M   'P 1'
#
loop_
_entity.id
_entity.type
_entity.pdbx_description
1 polymer ?
#
loop_
_entity_poly.entity_id
_entity_poly.type
_entity_poly.pdbx_seq_one_letter_code
_entity_poly.pdbx_strand_id
1 'polypeptide(L)'
;MASTMHGIKCTVFEQDKALDARPRDWNFGIYWAQVPLYGKRLTHVESDGQSVQAQFDDGSSATGNLLIGAEGAHSKVREFIVGKEEATLEKVPLVASVTMAKLPADAATLFTKLHHRNTVSFHPNGYFTWLGVHDAFEGTKPGDWTFMIIQSWIPKQPYDPSSLTGEDILKDMKERAKHYAEPFNSIFQSIPKDTRCWHNQLSHWLPRPWDNRNGTVTLVGDAAHPMTFHRGQGLNNAIHDAASLAQKLKDRNQNSDDTSPSPVSAAIAAYEDEMRTRGKEAVLASTQNSLSTHDWNTLLKSPLFTAGLAQKVKKEVE
;
A
#
# COMPACT_ATOMS: atom_id res chain seq x y z
N MET A 1 -10.37 0.62 -26.06
CA MET A 1 -11.06 -0.57 -26.61
C MET A 1 -10.85 -1.72 -25.65
N ALA A 2 -11.88 -2.56 -25.42
CA ALA A 2 -11.74 -3.76 -24.59
C ALA A 2 -10.70 -4.70 -25.21
N SER A 3 -9.79 -5.25 -24.40
CA SER A 3 -8.82 -6.26 -24.84
C SER A 3 -9.18 -7.62 -24.28
N THR A 4 -8.78 -8.68 -24.99
CA THR A 4 -8.95 -10.06 -24.52
C THR A 4 -7.65 -10.53 -23.90
N MET A 5 -7.64 -10.81 -22.60
CA MET A 5 -6.50 -11.35 -21.84
C MET A 5 -6.87 -12.75 -21.34
N HIS A 6 -6.14 -13.78 -21.78
CA HIS A 6 -6.44 -15.18 -21.43
C HIS A 6 -7.91 -15.60 -21.63
N GLY A 7 -8.57 -15.06 -22.65
CA GLY A 7 -9.98 -15.35 -22.96
C GLY A 7 -11.00 -14.47 -22.21
N ILE A 8 -10.56 -13.57 -21.33
CA ILE A 8 -11.42 -12.63 -20.59
C ILE A 8 -11.36 -11.26 -21.27
N LYS A 9 -12.53 -10.72 -21.65
CA LYS A 9 -12.62 -9.34 -22.14
C LYS A 9 -12.58 -8.38 -20.96
N CYS A 10 -11.58 -7.52 -20.90
CA CYS A 10 -11.41 -6.54 -19.83
C CYS A 10 -11.06 -5.15 -20.39
N THR A 11 -11.46 -4.13 -19.63
CA THR A 11 -11.06 -2.74 -19.84
C THR A 11 -10.50 -2.22 -18.52
N VAL A 12 -9.29 -1.69 -18.55
CA VAL A 12 -8.65 -1.05 -17.39
C VAL A 12 -8.80 0.46 -17.52
N PHE A 13 -9.23 1.10 -16.44
CA PHE A 13 -9.40 2.54 -16.34
C PHE A 13 -8.33 3.10 -15.40
N GLU A 14 -7.70 4.20 -15.78
CA GLU A 14 -6.72 4.92 -14.97
C GLU A 14 -7.19 6.36 -14.79
N GLN A 15 -7.22 6.81 -13.53
CA GLN A 15 -7.65 8.17 -13.19
C GLN A 15 -6.65 9.22 -13.66
N ASP A 16 -5.37 8.86 -13.71
CA ASP A 16 -4.31 9.74 -14.19
C ASP A 16 -4.43 9.96 -15.69
N LYS A 17 -4.04 11.15 -16.16
CA LYS A 17 -4.19 11.54 -17.57
C LYS A 17 -3.20 10.86 -18.52
N ALA A 18 -2.11 10.32 -17.97
CA ALA A 18 -1.05 9.62 -18.68
C ALA A 18 -0.17 8.88 -17.67
N LEU A 19 0.70 7.99 -18.16
CA LEU A 19 1.65 7.22 -17.34
C LEU A 19 2.60 8.11 -16.51
N ASP A 20 2.93 9.29 -17.03
CA ASP A 20 3.85 10.28 -16.47
C ASP A 20 3.12 11.43 -15.75
N ALA A 21 1.79 11.40 -15.66
CA ALA A 21 1.00 12.48 -15.07
C ALA A 21 1.27 12.66 -13.56
N ARG A 22 1.79 11.63 -12.89
CA ARG A 22 2.36 11.73 -11.55
C ARG A 22 3.88 11.61 -11.62
N PRO A 23 4.65 12.55 -11.07
CA PRO A 23 6.04 12.25 -10.72
C PRO A 23 6.01 11.07 -9.74
N ARG A 24 6.94 10.11 -9.89
CA ARG A 24 6.98 8.82 -9.18
C ARG A 24 7.32 9.03 -7.69
N ASP A 25 6.41 9.65 -6.97
CA ASP A 25 6.72 10.29 -5.70
C ASP A 25 6.46 9.37 -4.50
N TRP A 26 5.67 8.29 -4.66
CA TRP A 26 5.44 7.32 -3.58
C TRP A 26 4.78 5.97 -3.94
N ASN A 27 4.28 5.79 -5.17
CA ASN A 27 3.56 4.57 -5.54
C ASN A 27 4.53 3.48 -6.04
N PHE A 28 4.40 2.27 -5.51
CA PHE A 28 5.02 1.08 -6.08
C PHE A 28 4.34 0.74 -7.42
N GLY A 29 4.83 1.32 -8.51
CA GLY A 29 4.25 1.19 -9.83
C GLY A 29 4.56 -0.17 -10.48
N ILE A 30 3.56 -1.06 -10.52
CA ILE A 30 3.54 -2.21 -11.42
C ILE A 30 2.50 -1.91 -12.51
N TYR A 31 2.93 -1.33 -13.63
CA TYR A 31 2.08 -1.01 -14.79
C TYR A 31 2.45 -1.91 -15.98
N TRP A 32 2.08 -3.19 -15.98
CA TRP A 32 2.54 -4.11 -17.03
C TRP A 32 1.48 -5.05 -17.62
N ALA A 33 0.20 -4.92 -17.27
CA ALA A 33 -0.81 -5.88 -17.74
C ALA A 33 -1.57 -5.44 -19.01
N GLN A 34 -1.94 -4.16 -19.15
CA GLN A 34 -2.79 -3.66 -20.24
C GLN A 34 -2.61 -2.14 -20.41
N VAL A 35 -2.77 -1.62 -21.63
CA VAL A 35 -2.84 -0.15 -21.86
C VAL A 35 -4.18 0.36 -21.29
N PRO A 36 -4.18 1.16 -20.22
CA PRO A 36 -5.41 1.64 -19.61
C PRO A 36 -6.04 2.78 -20.43
N LEU A 37 -7.33 3.01 -20.23
CA LEU A 37 -7.97 4.27 -20.63
C LEU A 37 -7.67 5.31 -19.55
N TYR A 38 -6.80 6.26 -19.88
CA TYR A 38 -6.38 7.35 -19.00
C TYR A 38 -7.43 8.46 -18.87
N GLY A 39 -7.31 9.25 -17.80
CA GLY A 39 -8.20 10.38 -17.50
C GLY A 39 -9.60 9.94 -17.07
N LYS A 40 -9.72 8.74 -16.49
CA LYS A 40 -10.98 8.10 -16.13
C LYS A 40 -11.13 8.03 -14.62
N ARG A 41 -11.33 9.17 -13.98
CA ARG A 41 -11.56 9.21 -12.53
C ARG A 41 -13.00 8.82 -12.25
N LEU A 42 -13.18 7.67 -11.58
CA LEU A 42 -14.49 7.14 -11.21
C LEU A 42 -15.21 8.11 -10.25
N THR A 43 -16.45 8.48 -10.59
CA THR A 43 -17.30 9.38 -9.79
C THR A 43 -18.55 8.70 -9.27
N HIS A 44 -19.10 7.75 -10.03
CA HIS A 44 -20.32 7.03 -9.66
C HIS A 44 -20.28 5.57 -10.13
N VAL A 45 -20.94 4.71 -9.36
CA VAL A 45 -21.13 3.28 -9.67
C VAL A 45 -22.59 2.96 -9.44
N GLU A 46 -23.18 2.20 -10.35
CA GLU A 46 -24.51 1.63 -10.22
C GLU A 46 -24.50 0.16 -10.66
N SER A 47 -25.31 -0.67 -10.02
CA SER A 47 -25.44 -2.09 -10.36
C SER A 47 -26.83 -2.59 -10.05
N ASP A 48 -27.41 -3.34 -10.98
CA ASP A 48 -28.71 -4.01 -10.87
C ASP A 48 -28.59 -5.50 -10.43
N GLY A 49 -27.36 -6.00 -10.27
CA GLY A 49 -27.07 -7.39 -9.91
C GLY A 49 -26.91 -8.35 -11.10
N GLN A 50 -26.99 -7.83 -12.32
CA GLN A 50 -26.69 -8.53 -13.58
C GLN A 50 -25.61 -7.79 -14.38
N SER A 51 -25.62 -6.47 -14.30
CA SER A 51 -24.67 -5.54 -14.91
C SER A 51 -24.25 -4.46 -13.92
N VAL A 52 -23.11 -3.84 -14.19
CA VAL A 52 -22.56 -2.72 -13.45
C VAL A 52 -22.13 -1.64 -14.42
N GLN A 53 -22.43 -0.38 -14.09
CA GLN A 53 -21.98 0.79 -14.82
C GLN A 53 -21.06 1.65 -13.93
N ALA A 54 -19.94 2.04 -14.51
CA ALA A 54 -18.99 3.01 -13.96
C ALA A 54 -19.12 4.34 -14.72
N GLN A 55 -19.27 5.45 -14.01
CA GLN A 55 -19.30 6.80 -14.58
C GLN A 55 -18.06 7.58 -14.14
N PHE A 56 -17.52 8.39 -15.05
CA PHE A 56 -16.27 9.11 -14.86
C PHE A 56 -16.49 10.63 -14.85
N ASP A 57 -15.50 11.36 -14.34
CA ASP A 57 -15.54 12.83 -14.22
C ASP A 57 -15.52 13.59 -15.55
N ASP A 58 -15.12 12.94 -16.64
CA ASP A 58 -15.23 13.46 -18.00
C ASP A 58 -16.63 13.29 -18.62
N GLY A 59 -17.60 12.76 -17.85
CA GLY A 59 -18.97 12.52 -18.28
C GLY A 59 -19.18 11.23 -19.07
N SER A 60 -18.12 10.47 -19.35
CA SER A 60 -18.24 9.16 -19.99
C SER A 60 -18.65 8.06 -18.99
N SER A 61 -19.10 6.93 -19.53
CA SER A 61 -19.43 5.74 -18.74
C SER A 61 -18.98 4.46 -19.44
N ALA A 62 -18.90 3.38 -18.66
CA ALA A 62 -18.64 2.03 -19.15
C ALA A 62 -19.53 1.02 -18.43
N THR A 63 -20.03 0.03 -19.17
CA THR A 63 -20.88 -1.04 -18.64
C THR A 63 -20.19 -2.39 -18.80
N GLY A 64 -20.30 -3.23 -17.77
CA GLY A 64 -19.79 -4.60 -17.78
C GLY A 64 -20.58 -5.51 -16.86
N ASN A 65 -20.14 -6.76 -16.72
CA ASN A 65 -20.75 -7.75 -15.83
C ASN A 65 -20.01 -7.88 -14.48
N LEU A 66 -18.81 -7.30 -14.38
CA LEU A 66 -18.00 -7.29 -13.17
C LEU A 66 -17.16 -6.00 -13.15
N LEU A 67 -17.20 -5.28 -12.02
CA LEU A 67 -16.33 -4.16 -11.69
C LEU A 67 -15.43 -4.56 -10.53
N ILE A 68 -14.12 -4.38 -10.70
CA ILE A 68 -13.11 -4.66 -9.66
C ILE A 68 -12.52 -3.33 -9.21
N GLY A 69 -12.78 -2.96 -7.95
CA GLY A 69 -12.15 -1.81 -7.33
C GLY A 69 -10.69 -2.10 -6.97
N ALA A 70 -9.77 -1.39 -7.60
CA ALA A 70 -8.32 -1.51 -7.43
C ALA A 70 -7.64 -0.13 -7.27
N GLU A 71 -8.43 0.91 -7.01
CA GLU A 71 -8.02 2.33 -7.04
C GLU A 71 -7.44 2.84 -5.70
N GLY A 72 -7.15 1.92 -4.78
CA GLY A 72 -6.41 2.19 -3.55
C GLY A 72 -7.25 2.57 -2.34
N ALA A 73 -6.57 3.10 -1.31
CA ALA A 73 -7.14 3.28 0.03
C ALA A 73 -8.35 4.24 0.10
N HIS A 74 -8.58 5.09 -0.90
CA HIS A 74 -9.73 6.01 -0.97
C HIS A 74 -10.76 5.55 -2.01
N SER A 75 -10.99 4.24 -2.06
CA SER A 75 -11.80 3.57 -3.08
C SER A 75 -13.24 4.08 -3.18
N LYS A 76 -13.63 4.53 -4.37
CA LYS A 76 -15.01 4.86 -4.73
C LYS A 76 -15.87 3.63 -4.92
N VAL A 77 -15.28 2.51 -5.35
CA VAL A 77 -15.98 1.23 -5.40
C VAL A 77 -16.32 0.76 -3.99
N ARG A 78 -15.40 0.89 -3.02
CA ARG A 78 -15.69 0.58 -1.61
C ARG A 78 -16.78 1.48 -1.05
N GLU A 79 -16.72 2.80 -1.31
CA GLU A 79 -17.81 3.72 -0.94
C GLU A 79 -19.17 3.30 -1.49
N PHE A 80 -19.24 2.78 -2.73
CA PHE A 80 -20.49 2.27 -3.32
C PHE A 80 -20.98 0.99 -2.63
N ILE A 81 -20.08 0.07 -2.31
CA ILE A 81 -20.42 -1.25 -1.73
C ILE A 81 -20.94 -1.11 -0.30
N VAL A 82 -20.20 -0.42 0.58
CA VAL A 82 -20.52 -0.36 2.01
C VAL A 82 -21.15 0.96 2.45
N GLY A 83 -21.18 1.97 1.58
CA GLY A 83 -21.58 3.33 1.92
C GLY A 83 -20.41 4.20 2.37
N LYS A 84 -20.53 5.52 2.19
CA LYS A 84 -19.45 6.49 2.44
C LYS A 84 -18.94 6.47 3.89
N GLU A 85 -19.84 6.36 4.85
CA GLU A 85 -19.48 6.32 6.28
C GLU A 85 -18.66 5.06 6.59
N GLU A 86 -19.19 3.89 6.26
CA GLU A 86 -18.52 2.60 6.49
C GLU A 86 -17.24 2.41 5.68
N ALA A 87 -17.08 3.08 4.53
CA ALA A 87 -15.86 3.02 3.71
C ALA A 87 -14.73 3.91 4.24
N THR A 88 -15.01 4.76 5.23
CA THR A 88 -14.06 5.71 5.81
C THR A 88 -12.93 4.97 6.50
N LEU A 89 -11.69 5.40 6.26
CA LEU A 89 -10.52 4.81 6.89
C LEU A 89 -10.48 5.17 8.39
N GLU A 90 -10.25 4.17 9.22
CA GLU A 90 -10.06 4.33 10.66
C GLU A 90 -8.65 4.87 10.91
N LYS A 91 -8.56 5.95 11.70
CA LYS A 91 -7.27 6.59 12.02
C LYS A 91 -6.53 5.81 13.09
N VAL A 92 -5.25 5.55 12.84
CA VAL A 92 -4.33 4.95 13.81
C VAL A 92 -3.59 6.09 14.53
N PRO A 93 -3.23 5.97 15.83
CA PRO A 93 -2.51 7.01 16.58
C PRO A 93 -1.03 7.10 16.18
N LEU A 94 -0.74 7.04 14.88
CA LEU A 94 0.60 7.07 14.30
C LEU A 94 0.63 8.11 13.19
N VAL A 95 1.71 8.87 13.14
CA VAL A 95 1.99 9.80 12.06
C VAL A 95 3.31 9.46 11.42
N ALA A 96 3.45 9.75 10.14
CA ALA A 96 4.66 9.51 9.37
C ALA A 96 5.00 10.71 8.51
N SER A 97 6.27 11.10 8.56
CA SER A 97 6.89 12.01 7.60
C SER A 97 7.72 11.19 6.62
N VAL A 98 7.56 11.47 5.33
CA VAL A 98 8.24 10.77 4.24
C VAL A 98 8.87 11.75 3.28
N THR A 99 10.02 11.40 2.73
CA THR A 99 10.65 12.15 1.65
C THR A 99 11.38 11.22 0.69
N MET A 100 11.48 11.66 -0.56
CA MET A 100 12.37 11.09 -1.55
C MET A 100 13.44 12.13 -1.87
N ALA A 101 14.69 11.83 -1.55
CA ALA A 101 15.79 12.77 -1.62
C ALA A 101 16.96 12.21 -2.41
N LYS A 102 17.61 13.05 -3.23
CA LYS A 102 18.99 12.82 -3.64
C LYS A 102 19.90 13.33 -2.54
N LEU A 103 20.62 12.43 -1.91
CA LEU A 103 21.54 12.78 -0.83
C LEU A 103 22.90 13.22 -1.40
N PRO A 104 23.63 14.11 -0.70
CA PRO A 104 25.04 14.35 -1.01
C PRO A 104 25.83 13.04 -1.08
N ALA A 105 26.84 12.99 -1.96
CA ALA A 105 27.55 11.75 -2.27
C ALA A 105 28.19 11.07 -1.05
N ASP A 106 28.70 11.86 -0.10
CA ASP A 106 29.27 11.40 1.17
C ASP A 106 28.20 10.77 2.07
N ALA A 107 27.05 11.42 2.25
CA ALA A 107 25.92 10.89 3.01
C ALA A 107 25.32 9.62 2.38
N ALA A 108 25.16 9.61 1.05
CA ALA A 108 24.75 8.43 0.30
C ALA A 108 25.74 7.28 0.48
N THR A 109 27.04 7.56 0.43
CA THR A 109 28.09 6.55 0.66
C THR A 109 28.05 6.03 2.10
N LEU A 110 27.84 6.89 3.10
CA LEU A 110 27.68 6.48 4.51
C LEU A 110 26.51 5.50 4.67
N PHE A 111 25.38 5.79 4.03
CA PHE A 111 24.23 4.89 4.05
C PHE A 111 24.57 3.51 3.43
N THR A 112 25.21 3.47 2.26
CA THR A 112 25.54 2.19 1.60
C THR A 112 26.50 1.31 2.40
N LYS A 113 27.31 1.90 3.28
CA LYS A 113 28.17 1.17 4.21
C LYS A 113 27.39 0.48 5.34
N LEU A 114 26.22 1.01 5.72
CA LEU A 114 25.35 0.33 6.69
C LEU A 114 24.71 -0.89 6.06
N HIS A 115 24.09 -0.71 4.89
CA HIS A 115 23.50 -1.79 4.11
C HIS A 115 23.22 -1.35 2.67
N HIS A 116 23.34 -2.29 1.73
CA HIS A 116 23.26 -2.00 0.30
C HIS A 116 21.86 -1.62 -0.24
N ARG A 117 20.78 -1.85 0.53
CA ARG A 117 19.39 -1.61 0.08
C ARG A 117 18.60 -0.71 1.01
N ASN A 118 18.42 -1.14 2.25
CA ASN A 118 17.66 -0.43 3.27
C ASN A 118 18.28 -0.60 4.65
N THR A 119 17.97 0.31 5.56
CA THR A 119 18.23 0.20 7.00
C THR A 119 16.99 0.69 7.74
N VAL A 120 16.60 -0.07 8.75
CA VAL A 120 15.55 0.32 9.70
C VAL A 120 16.21 0.63 11.03
N SER A 121 15.81 1.72 11.67
CA SER A 121 16.25 2.01 13.04
C SER A 121 15.08 2.37 13.94
N PHE A 122 15.25 2.05 15.21
CA PHE A 122 14.28 2.28 16.28
C PHE A 122 14.94 3.13 17.37
N HIS A 123 14.16 3.97 18.04
CA HIS A 123 14.67 4.85 19.09
C HIS A 123 13.83 4.76 20.37
N PRO A 124 14.43 4.84 21.58
CA PRO A 124 13.71 4.83 22.86
C PRO A 124 12.60 5.90 23.01
N ASN A 125 12.69 7.00 22.24
CA ASN A 125 11.62 8.02 22.19
C ASN A 125 10.38 7.57 21.41
N GLY A 126 10.33 6.33 20.91
CA GLY A 126 9.24 5.80 20.12
C GLY A 126 9.28 6.25 18.66
N TYR A 127 10.47 6.39 18.10
CA TYR A 127 10.66 6.71 16.68
C TYR A 127 11.03 5.47 15.89
N PHE A 128 10.41 5.32 14.73
CA PHE A 128 10.79 4.37 13.69
C PHE A 128 11.35 5.14 12.51
N THR A 129 12.43 4.66 11.91
CA THR A 129 12.89 5.18 10.61
C THR A 129 13.16 4.06 9.62
N TRP A 130 12.85 4.35 8.36
CA TRP A 130 13.28 3.58 7.20
C TRP A 130 14.14 4.47 6.32
N LEU A 131 15.34 4.03 6.00
CA LEU A 131 16.19 4.66 4.99
C LEU A 131 16.44 3.61 3.93
N GLY A 132 16.07 3.87 2.67
CA GLY A 132 16.23 2.91 1.60
C GLY A 132 16.60 3.55 0.27
N VAL A 133 17.38 2.84 -0.53
CA VAL A 133 17.57 3.17 -1.95
C VAL A 133 16.22 3.01 -2.63
N HIS A 134 15.71 4.09 -3.21
CA HIS A 134 14.47 4.11 -3.97
C HIS A 134 14.72 3.94 -5.47
N ASP A 135 15.75 4.62 -5.99
CA ASP A 135 16.11 4.55 -7.40
C ASP A 135 17.63 4.52 -7.57
N ALA A 136 18.12 3.50 -8.25
CA ALA A 136 19.53 3.28 -8.57
C ALA A 136 19.64 2.42 -9.83
N PHE A 137 20.53 2.80 -10.74
CA PHE A 137 20.72 2.12 -12.02
C PHE A 137 22.15 1.58 -12.14
N GLU A 138 22.32 0.58 -13.00
CA GLU A 138 23.64 0.06 -13.34
C GLU A 138 24.56 1.20 -13.85
N GLY A 139 25.80 1.23 -13.37
CA GLY A 139 26.78 2.26 -13.72
C GLY A 139 26.65 3.60 -12.96
N THR A 140 25.66 3.75 -12.07
CA THR A 140 25.52 4.96 -11.24
C THR A 140 26.22 4.82 -9.87
N LYS A 141 26.61 5.95 -9.27
CA LYS A 141 27.23 6.00 -7.93
C LYS A 141 26.21 6.44 -6.88
N PRO A 142 26.44 6.18 -5.57
CA PRO A 142 25.48 6.51 -4.51
C PRO A 142 24.93 7.95 -4.53
N GLY A 143 25.75 8.94 -4.89
CA GLY A 143 25.32 10.34 -4.99
C GLY A 143 24.35 10.64 -6.14
N ASP A 144 24.18 9.74 -7.10
CA ASP A 144 23.22 9.88 -8.21
C ASP A 144 21.85 9.28 -7.86
N TRP A 145 21.78 8.48 -6.79
CA TRP A 145 20.62 7.69 -6.40
C TRP A 145 19.57 8.54 -5.67
N THR A 146 18.33 8.07 -5.73
CA THR A 146 17.23 8.60 -4.91
C THR A 146 17.01 7.70 -3.71
N PHE A 147 16.81 8.29 -2.54
CA PHE A 147 16.58 7.60 -1.28
C PHE A 147 15.19 7.90 -0.75
N MET A 148 14.47 6.87 -0.34
CA MET A 148 13.20 6.99 0.39
C MET A 148 13.52 6.97 1.88
N ILE A 149 13.16 8.05 2.57
CA ILE A 149 13.39 8.24 4.00
C ILE A 149 12.04 8.43 4.67
N ILE A 150 11.72 7.55 5.61
CA ILE A 150 10.49 7.57 6.41
C ILE A 150 10.89 7.76 7.86
N GLN A 151 10.16 8.60 8.58
CA GLN A 151 10.22 8.69 10.03
C GLN A 151 8.78 8.71 10.57
N SER A 152 8.47 7.82 11.51
CA SER A 152 7.14 7.75 12.13
C SER A 152 7.22 7.71 13.65
N TRP A 153 6.16 8.21 14.29
CA TRP A 153 6.04 8.29 15.75
C TRP A 153 4.58 8.34 16.20
N ILE A 154 4.36 8.08 17.48
CA ILE A 154 3.08 8.28 18.18
C ILE A 154 3.14 9.66 18.86
N PRO A 155 2.29 10.64 18.48
CA PRO A 155 2.24 11.92 19.18
C PRO A 155 1.83 11.75 20.65
N LYS A 156 2.51 12.47 21.57
CA LYS A 156 2.23 12.40 23.02
C LYS A 156 1.04 13.23 23.49
N GLN A 157 0.51 14.08 22.63
CA GLN A 157 -0.59 15.01 22.87
C GLN A 157 -1.57 14.91 21.69
N PRO A 158 -2.83 15.38 21.82
CA PRO A 158 -3.71 15.56 20.68
C PRO A 158 -2.96 16.26 19.54
N TYR A 159 -2.96 15.65 18.36
CA TYR A 159 -2.12 16.05 17.25
C TYR A 159 -2.97 16.24 16.01
N ASP A 160 -2.86 17.42 15.41
CA ASP A 160 -3.42 17.71 14.11
C ASP A 160 -2.34 17.45 13.04
N PRO A 161 -2.49 16.46 12.16
CA PRO A 161 -1.54 16.19 11.09
C PRO A 161 -1.35 17.37 10.13
N SER A 162 -2.34 18.26 10.02
CA SER A 162 -2.22 19.46 9.19
C SER A 162 -1.37 20.57 9.83
N SER A 163 -0.93 20.40 11.10
CA SER A 163 -0.06 21.35 11.78
C SER A 163 1.38 21.34 11.27
N LEU A 164 1.81 20.29 10.56
CA LEU A 164 3.15 20.15 10.03
C LEU A 164 3.12 20.11 8.50
N THR A 165 3.56 21.20 7.85
CA THR A 165 3.45 21.36 6.38
C THR A 165 4.71 21.96 5.76
N GLY A 166 4.85 21.80 4.45
CA GLY A 166 5.93 22.41 3.68
C GLY A 166 7.32 22.10 4.22
N GLU A 167 8.16 23.13 4.32
CA GLU A 167 9.54 23.02 4.83
C GLU A 167 9.62 22.61 6.31
N ASP A 168 8.57 22.84 7.09
CA ASP A 168 8.57 22.53 8.52
C ASP A 168 8.57 21.02 8.77
N ILE A 169 8.04 20.21 7.82
CA ILE A 169 8.14 18.75 7.88
C ILE A 169 9.61 18.32 7.91
N LEU A 170 10.44 18.86 7.02
CA LEU A 170 11.85 18.52 6.97
C LEU A 170 12.60 19.01 8.22
N LYS A 171 12.25 20.18 8.74
CA LYS A 171 12.82 20.70 10.00
C LYS A 171 12.51 19.77 11.17
N ASP A 172 11.27 19.31 11.31
CA ASP A 172 10.88 18.35 12.36
C ASP A 172 11.60 17.00 12.19
N MET A 173 11.72 16.49 10.96
CA MET A 173 12.49 15.27 10.68
C MET A 173 13.95 15.41 11.13
N LYS A 174 14.59 16.53 10.81
CA LYS A 174 15.97 16.85 11.22
C LYS A 174 16.11 17.06 12.73
N GLU A 175 15.12 17.66 13.38
CA GLU A 175 15.13 17.84 14.84
C GLU A 175 15.08 16.49 15.56
N ARG A 176 14.15 15.61 15.17
CA ARG A 176 14.03 14.25 15.72
C ARG A 176 15.29 13.43 15.46
N ALA A 177 15.93 13.63 14.31
CA ALA A 177 17.15 12.94 13.94
C ALA A 177 18.34 13.24 14.87
N LYS A 178 18.35 14.38 15.58
CA LYS A 178 19.42 14.73 16.54
C LYS A 178 19.53 13.75 17.71
N HIS A 179 18.48 12.96 17.96
CA HIS A 179 18.50 11.92 19.00
C HIS A 179 19.19 10.63 18.54
N TYR A 180 19.46 10.47 17.24
CA TYR A 180 20.10 9.26 16.71
C TYR A 180 21.62 9.37 16.76
N ALA A 181 22.28 8.21 16.92
CA ALA A 181 23.72 8.09 16.76
C ALA A 181 24.15 8.25 15.30
N GLU A 182 25.43 8.58 15.09
CA GLU A 182 26.01 8.62 13.74
C GLU A 182 26.10 7.20 13.13
N PRO A 183 25.91 7.07 11.79
CA PRO A 183 25.74 8.14 10.81
C PRO A 183 24.29 8.58 10.57
N PHE A 184 23.31 8.06 11.33
CA PHE A 184 21.89 8.34 11.06
C PHE A 184 21.57 9.83 11.17
N ASN A 185 22.03 10.50 12.22
CA ASN A 185 21.84 11.94 12.36
C ASN A 185 22.43 12.70 11.15
N SER A 186 23.70 12.48 10.80
CA SER A 186 24.32 13.14 9.64
C SER A 186 23.56 12.90 8.33
N ILE A 187 23.05 11.68 8.09
CA ILE A 187 22.26 11.37 6.90
C ILE A 187 20.99 12.23 6.86
N PHE A 188 20.23 12.32 7.96
CA PHE A 188 19.05 13.18 8.02
C PHE A 188 19.39 14.66 7.88
N GLN A 189 20.47 15.14 8.52
CA GLN A 189 20.90 16.54 8.38
C GLN A 189 21.29 16.89 6.95
N SER A 190 21.80 15.93 6.18
CA SER A 190 22.23 16.11 4.79
C SER A 190 21.10 16.24 3.77
N ILE A 191 19.85 15.93 4.15
CA ILE A 191 18.70 16.04 3.24
C ILE A 191 18.59 17.49 2.74
N PRO A 192 18.57 17.74 1.41
CA PRO A 192 18.51 19.09 0.86
C PRO A 192 17.29 19.87 1.37
N LYS A 193 17.46 21.16 1.64
CA LYS A 193 16.41 22.03 2.23
C LYS A 193 15.12 22.10 1.41
N ASP A 194 15.24 22.03 0.09
CA ASP A 194 14.11 22.20 -0.84
C ASP A 194 13.48 20.83 -1.20
N THR A 195 13.82 19.77 -0.47
CA THR A 195 13.28 18.43 -0.70
C THR A 195 11.81 18.39 -0.30
N ARG A 196 10.97 17.88 -1.20
CA ARG A 196 9.55 17.66 -0.91
C ARG A 196 9.40 16.61 0.18
N CYS A 197 8.55 16.90 1.16
CA CYS A 197 8.18 15.99 2.23
C CYS A 197 6.65 15.85 2.29
N TRP A 198 6.18 14.68 2.70
CA TRP A 198 4.79 14.38 2.97
C TRP A 198 4.65 14.03 4.44
N HIS A 199 3.58 14.50 5.08
CA HIS A 199 3.28 14.20 6.46
C HIS A 199 1.82 13.79 6.58
N ASN A 200 1.55 12.60 7.13
CA ASN A 200 0.20 12.07 7.23
C ASN A 200 0.01 11.25 8.52
N GLN A 201 -1.21 11.27 9.03
CA GLN A 201 -1.67 10.27 9.99
C GLN A 201 -1.99 8.97 9.27
N LEU A 202 -1.51 7.86 9.81
CA LEU A 202 -1.77 6.55 9.25
C LEU A 202 -3.20 6.12 9.55
N SER A 203 -3.75 5.36 8.62
CA SER A 203 -5.10 4.85 8.70
C SER A 203 -5.18 3.46 8.10
N HIS A 204 -6.22 2.74 8.43
CA HIS A 204 -6.50 1.40 7.91
C HIS A 204 -8.00 1.21 7.71
N TRP A 205 -8.39 0.09 7.09
CA TRP A 205 -9.78 -0.32 7.04
C TRP A 205 -9.88 -1.83 7.15
N LEU A 206 -10.77 -2.30 8.01
CA LEU A 206 -10.97 -3.73 8.24
C LEU A 206 -11.99 -4.29 7.23
N PRO A 207 -11.60 -5.32 6.45
CA PRO A 207 -12.54 -6.09 5.65
C PRO A 207 -13.68 -6.63 6.51
N ARG A 208 -14.90 -6.44 6.00
CA ARG A 208 -16.16 -6.87 6.62
C ARG A 208 -17.06 -7.51 5.56
N PRO A 209 -18.09 -8.29 5.91
CA PRO A 209 -19.06 -8.73 4.91
C PRO A 209 -19.74 -7.54 4.22
N TRP A 210 -20.05 -7.67 2.93
CA TRP A 210 -20.77 -6.66 2.16
C TRP A 210 -21.68 -7.28 1.10
N ASP A 211 -22.60 -6.48 0.58
CA ASP A 211 -23.38 -6.85 -0.60
C ASP A 211 -22.58 -6.51 -1.87
N ASN A 212 -22.08 -7.54 -2.53
CA ASN A 212 -21.32 -7.44 -3.78
C ASN A 212 -22.22 -7.34 -5.03
N ARG A 213 -23.53 -7.10 -4.82
CA ARG A 213 -24.57 -6.97 -5.84
C ARG A 213 -24.62 -8.21 -6.73
N ASN A 214 -24.79 -9.37 -6.12
CA ASN A 214 -24.79 -10.65 -6.84
C ASN A 214 -23.51 -10.87 -7.68
N GLY A 215 -22.35 -10.46 -7.13
CA GLY A 215 -21.03 -10.65 -7.72
C GLY A 215 -20.71 -9.76 -8.93
N THR A 216 -21.44 -8.68 -9.17
CA THR A 216 -21.10 -7.72 -10.22
C THR A 216 -20.06 -6.68 -9.76
N VAL A 217 -19.77 -6.59 -8.46
CA VAL A 217 -18.76 -5.65 -7.93
C VAL A 217 -17.91 -6.32 -6.85
N THR A 218 -16.59 -6.15 -6.88
CA THR A 218 -15.69 -6.61 -5.81
C THR A 218 -14.49 -5.68 -5.63
N LEU A 219 -13.62 -5.96 -4.64
CA LEU A 219 -12.47 -5.15 -4.27
C LEU A 219 -11.19 -5.99 -4.23
N VAL A 220 -10.04 -5.37 -4.56
CA VAL A 220 -8.69 -5.93 -4.42
C VAL A 220 -7.72 -4.89 -3.85
N GLY A 221 -6.60 -5.35 -3.28
CA GLY A 221 -5.53 -4.49 -2.78
C GLY A 221 -6.00 -3.52 -1.70
N ASP A 222 -5.42 -2.31 -1.70
CA ASP A 222 -5.76 -1.26 -0.74
C ASP A 222 -7.21 -0.75 -0.86
N ALA A 223 -7.92 -1.08 -1.95
CA ALA A 223 -9.36 -0.84 -2.01
C ALA A 223 -10.11 -1.79 -1.06
N ALA A 224 -9.61 -3.01 -0.85
CA ALA A 224 -10.21 -4.02 0.01
C ALA A 224 -9.66 -4.02 1.45
N HIS A 225 -8.35 -3.81 1.65
CA HIS A 225 -7.70 -3.97 2.97
C HIS A 225 -6.52 -3.01 3.17
N PRO A 226 -6.73 -1.68 3.07
CA PRO A 226 -5.66 -0.72 3.30
C PRO A 226 -5.13 -0.86 4.73
N MET A 227 -3.81 -0.93 4.86
CA MET A 227 -3.13 -1.26 6.12
C MET A 227 -1.90 -0.38 6.35
N THR A 228 -1.41 -0.34 7.59
CA THR A 228 -0.18 0.36 7.93
C THR A 228 1.06 -0.35 7.34
N PHE A 229 2.11 0.41 7.01
CA PHE A 229 3.21 -0.09 6.17
C PHE A 229 4.32 -0.84 6.92
N HIS A 230 4.38 -0.80 8.26
CA HIS A 230 5.55 -1.30 9.02
C HIS A 230 5.82 -2.80 8.89
N ARG A 231 4.90 -3.61 8.35
CA ARG A 231 5.12 -5.03 8.01
C ARG A 231 5.44 -5.29 6.53
N GLY A 232 5.33 -4.27 5.66
CA GLY A 232 5.57 -4.42 4.22
C GLY A 232 4.63 -5.41 3.51
N GLN A 233 3.39 -5.55 3.99
CA GLN A 233 2.46 -6.59 3.51
C GLN A 233 1.44 -6.12 2.45
N GLY A 234 1.24 -4.81 2.25
CA GLY A 234 0.18 -4.28 1.38
C GLY A 234 0.25 -4.82 -0.05
N LEU A 235 1.37 -4.57 -0.75
CA LEU A 235 1.55 -5.02 -2.14
C LEU A 235 1.46 -6.55 -2.28
N ASN A 236 2.03 -7.31 -1.34
CA ASN A 236 1.97 -8.77 -1.36
C ASN A 236 0.52 -9.26 -1.26
N ASN A 237 -0.31 -8.62 -0.44
CA ASN A 237 -1.74 -8.93 -0.37
C ASN A 237 -2.47 -8.54 -1.67
N ALA A 238 -2.16 -7.39 -2.27
CA ALA A 238 -2.77 -7.00 -3.54
C ALA A 238 -2.44 -7.98 -4.68
N ILE A 239 -1.20 -8.47 -4.75
CA ILE A 239 -0.79 -9.50 -5.72
C ILE A 239 -1.52 -10.82 -5.44
N HIS A 240 -1.62 -11.20 -4.17
CA HIS A 240 -2.37 -12.40 -3.78
C HIS A 240 -3.85 -12.27 -4.15
N ASP A 241 -4.47 -11.11 -3.95
CA ASP A 241 -5.86 -10.88 -4.35
C ASP A 241 -6.06 -11.09 -5.86
N ALA A 242 -5.18 -10.50 -6.67
CA ALA A 242 -5.23 -10.65 -8.12
C ALA A 242 -5.10 -12.13 -8.55
N ALA A 243 -4.16 -12.86 -7.94
CA ALA A 243 -3.95 -14.29 -8.21
C ALA A 243 -5.14 -15.15 -7.75
N SER A 244 -5.63 -14.93 -6.52
CA SER A 244 -6.75 -15.64 -5.93
C SER A 244 -8.03 -15.42 -6.74
N LEU A 245 -8.37 -14.15 -7.04
CA LEU A 245 -9.53 -13.80 -7.85
C LEU A 245 -9.45 -14.40 -9.26
N ALA A 246 -8.30 -14.29 -9.94
CA ALA A 246 -8.10 -14.87 -11.27
C ALA A 246 -8.29 -16.40 -11.26
N GLN A 247 -7.74 -17.08 -10.25
CA GLN A 247 -7.90 -18.53 -10.12
C GLN A 247 -9.35 -18.93 -9.87
N LYS A 248 -10.05 -18.26 -8.94
CA LYS A 248 -11.47 -18.53 -8.66
C LYS A 248 -12.36 -18.31 -9.88
N LEU A 249 -12.08 -17.27 -10.68
CA LEU A 249 -12.80 -17.01 -11.93
C LEU A 249 -12.53 -18.11 -12.98
N LYS A 250 -11.32 -18.67 -13.03
CA LYS A 250 -10.94 -19.75 -13.94
C LYS A 250 -11.57 -21.09 -13.56
N ASP A 251 -11.60 -21.43 -12.28
CA ASP A 251 -12.11 -22.71 -11.74
C ASP A 251 -13.61 -22.90 -12.02
N ARG A 252 -14.35 -21.81 -12.27
CA ARG A 252 -15.76 -21.84 -12.68
C ARG A 252 -16.02 -22.69 -13.92
N ASN A 253 -15.03 -22.78 -14.80
CA ASN A 253 -15.12 -23.53 -16.06
C ASN A 253 -14.63 -24.98 -15.94
N GLN A 254 -14.08 -25.38 -14.79
CA GLN A 254 -13.43 -26.69 -14.61
C GLN A 254 -14.22 -27.66 -13.70
N ASN A 255 -15.07 -27.13 -12.82
CA ASN A 255 -15.76 -27.93 -11.78
C ASN A 255 -17.20 -28.34 -12.12
N SER A 256 -17.67 -28.18 -13.35
CA SER A 256 -19.02 -28.61 -13.73
C SER A 256 -18.99 -29.92 -14.53
N ASP A 257 -19.43 -31.01 -13.89
CA ASP A 257 -19.95 -32.20 -14.60
C ASP A 257 -21.20 -31.86 -15.43
N ASP A 258 -21.76 -30.67 -15.20
CA ASP A 258 -22.84 -30.05 -15.95
C ASP A 258 -22.29 -29.19 -17.11
N THR A 259 -23.03 -29.10 -18.20
CA THR A 259 -22.63 -28.39 -19.45
C THR A 259 -22.54 -26.86 -19.32
N SER A 260 -22.73 -26.31 -18.12
CA SER A 260 -22.78 -24.88 -17.84
C SER A 260 -21.79 -24.46 -16.74
N PRO A 261 -20.94 -23.43 -16.96
CA PRO A 261 -20.04 -22.90 -15.94
C PRO A 261 -20.79 -22.41 -14.70
N SER A 262 -20.15 -22.48 -13.52
CA SER A 262 -20.75 -21.90 -12.31
C SER A 262 -20.89 -20.37 -12.44
N PRO A 263 -21.89 -19.73 -11.77
CA PRO A 263 -22.09 -18.29 -11.85
C PRO A 263 -20.86 -17.47 -11.39
N VAL A 264 -20.66 -16.28 -11.96
CA VAL A 264 -19.58 -15.35 -11.55
C VAL A 264 -19.66 -15.09 -10.04
N SER A 265 -20.88 -14.90 -9.53
CA SER A 265 -21.17 -14.62 -8.12
C SER A 265 -20.59 -15.66 -7.16
N ALA A 266 -20.59 -16.94 -7.53
CA ALA A 266 -20.02 -18.00 -6.70
C ALA A 266 -18.49 -17.88 -6.57
N ALA A 267 -17.79 -17.52 -7.66
CA ALA A 267 -16.35 -17.30 -7.60
C ALA A 267 -15.98 -16.02 -6.83
N ILE A 268 -16.77 -14.95 -7.01
CA ILE A 268 -16.57 -13.71 -6.25
C ILE A 268 -16.78 -13.97 -4.76
N ALA A 269 -17.84 -14.67 -4.37
CA ALA A 269 -18.08 -15.04 -2.98
C ALA A 269 -16.91 -15.86 -2.40
N ALA A 270 -16.44 -16.88 -3.12
CA ALA A 270 -15.31 -17.71 -2.69
C ALA A 270 -13.99 -16.93 -2.56
N TYR A 271 -13.75 -15.96 -3.45
CA TYR A 271 -12.62 -15.04 -3.34
C TYR A 271 -12.76 -14.13 -2.12
N GLU A 272 -13.93 -13.51 -1.93
CA GLU A 272 -14.15 -12.55 -0.85
C GLU A 272 -14.11 -13.22 0.54
N ASP A 273 -14.55 -14.47 0.67
CA ASP A 273 -14.41 -15.23 1.92
C ASP A 273 -12.94 -15.43 2.33
N GLU A 274 -12.10 -15.82 1.38
CA GLU A 274 -10.66 -15.95 1.58
C GLU A 274 -10.02 -14.59 1.89
N MET A 275 -10.25 -13.61 1.01
CA MET A 275 -9.62 -12.30 1.09
C MET A 275 -10.03 -11.55 2.35
N ARG A 276 -11.30 -11.64 2.81
CA ARG A 276 -11.72 -11.01 4.07
C ARG A 276 -10.98 -11.59 5.25
N THR A 277 -10.79 -12.91 5.29
CA THR A 277 -10.08 -13.59 6.38
C THR A 277 -8.62 -13.15 6.42
N ARG A 278 -7.90 -13.36 5.30
CA ARG A 278 -6.49 -12.97 5.18
C ARG A 278 -6.26 -11.47 5.35
N GLY A 279 -7.06 -10.65 4.66
CA GLY A 279 -6.94 -9.19 4.66
C GLY A 279 -7.17 -8.61 6.05
N LYS A 280 -8.18 -9.10 6.79
CA LYS A 280 -8.42 -8.69 8.17
C LYS A 280 -7.25 -9.03 9.09
N GLU A 281 -6.72 -10.25 9.00
CA GLU A 281 -5.53 -10.64 9.74
C GLU A 281 -4.32 -9.76 9.41
N ALA A 282 -4.09 -9.47 8.12
CA ALA A 282 -2.99 -8.63 7.66
C ALA A 282 -3.11 -7.19 8.17
N VAL A 283 -4.31 -6.59 8.13
CA VAL A 283 -4.56 -5.23 8.63
C VAL A 283 -4.32 -5.15 10.14
N LEU A 284 -4.88 -6.10 10.91
CA LEU A 284 -4.72 -6.14 12.36
C LEU A 284 -3.27 -6.37 12.77
N ALA A 285 -2.59 -7.34 12.16
CA ALA A 285 -1.19 -7.63 12.43
C ALA A 285 -0.29 -6.44 12.07
N SER A 286 -0.57 -5.75 10.96
CA SER A 286 0.18 -4.55 10.55
C SER A 286 0.00 -3.41 11.54
N THR A 287 -1.24 -3.17 11.98
CA THR A 287 -1.54 -2.14 12.99
C THR A 287 -0.83 -2.44 14.30
N GLN A 288 -0.94 -3.68 14.79
CA GLN A 288 -0.27 -4.12 16.01
C GLN A 288 1.24 -3.96 15.91
N ASN A 289 1.86 -4.38 14.81
CA ASN A 289 3.31 -4.23 14.60
C ASN A 289 3.71 -2.75 14.55
N SER A 290 2.88 -1.91 13.94
CA SER A 290 3.13 -0.47 13.87
C SER A 290 3.13 0.12 15.28
N LEU A 291 2.15 -0.20 16.12
CA LEU A 291 2.15 0.27 17.51
C LEU A 291 3.35 -0.29 18.31
N SER A 292 3.63 -1.59 18.18
CA SER A 292 4.72 -2.26 18.91
C SER A 292 6.12 -1.73 18.53
N THR A 293 6.34 -1.32 17.29
CA THR A 293 7.65 -0.77 16.85
C THR A 293 7.91 0.65 17.35
N HIS A 294 6.89 1.34 17.87
CA HIS A 294 7.02 2.67 18.47
C HIS A 294 6.92 2.64 20.01
N ASP A 295 6.71 1.47 20.61
CA ASP A 295 6.80 1.26 22.05
C ASP A 295 8.11 0.53 22.38
N TRP A 296 9.06 1.25 22.99
CA TRP A 296 10.39 0.73 23.26
C TRP A 296 10.38 -0.54 24.11
N ASN A 297 9.53 -0.58 25.15
CA ASN A 297 9.45 -1.71 26.07
C ASN A 297 8.88 -2.96 25.40
N THR A 298 7.91 -2.80 24.50
CA THR A 298 7.33 -3.87 23.70
C THR A 298 8.30 -4.34 22.62
N LEU A 299 8.97 -3.41 21.94
CA LEU A 299 9.94 -3.73 20.91
C LEU A 299 11.11 -4.58 21.43
N LEU A 300 11.65 -4.25 22.61
CA LEU A 300 12.73 -5.03 23.24
C LEU A 300 12.35 -6.48 23.56
N LYS A 301 11.06 -6.77 23.70
CA LYS A 301 10.52 -8.13 23.93
C LYS A 301 10.21 -8.87 22.63
N SER A 302 10.32 -8.21 21.48
CA SER A 302 10.00 -8.81 20.19
C SER A 302 10.99 -9.91 19.81
N PRO A 303 10.60 -10.86 18.93
CA PRO A 303 11.52 -11.85 18.37
C PRO A 303 12.73 -11.21 17.68
N LEU A 304 12.56 -10.03 17.07
CA LEU A 304 13.65 -9.29 16.43
C LEU A 304 14.78 -8.96 17.42
N PHE A 305 14.45 -8.61 18.66
CA PHE A 305 15.43 -8.23 19.69
C PHE A 305 15.84 -9.39 20.59
N THR A 306 14.97 -10.38 20.80
CA THR A 306 15.25 -11.52 21.68
C THR A 306 15.91 -12.70 20.97
N ALA A 307 15.65 -12.88 19.67
CA ALA A 307 16.17 -13.98 18.86
C ALA A 307 16.92 -13.53 17.59
N GLY A 308 16.85 -12.25 17.22
CA GLY A 308 17.48 -11.73 16.00
C GLY A 308 16.78 -12.15 14.71
N LEU A 309 17.44 -11.93 13.56
CA LEU A 309 16.96 -12.33 12.23
C LEU A 309 17.35 -13.77 11.84
N ALA A 310 18.13 -14.45 12.69
CA ALA A 310 18.52 -15.84 12.44
C ALA A 310 17.34 -16.77 12.71
N GLN A 311 16.57 -17.11 11.67
CA GLN A 311 15.66 -18.24 11.78
C GLN A 311 16.47 -19.50 12.04
N LYS A 312 16.18 -20.20 13.15
CA LYS A 312 16.53 -21.62 13.25
C LYS A 312 15.77 -22.35 12.16
N VAL A 313 16.43 -22.67 11.06
CA VAL A 313 15.88 -23.61 10.07
C VAL A 313 15.56 -24.88 10.85
N LYS A 314 14.28 -25.18 11.03
CA LYS A 314 13.87 -26.51 11.46
C LYS A 314 14.34 -27.44 10.35
N LYS A 315 15.37 -28.24 10.62
CA LYS A 315 15.64 -29.41 9.79
C LYS A 315 14.35 -30.23 9.80
N GLU A 316 13.71 -30.35 8.66
CA GLU A 316 12.70 -31.39 8.47
C GLU A 316 13.39 -32.72 8.81
N VAL A 317 12.79 -33.45 9.73
CA VAL A 317 13.23 -34.79 10.09
C VAL A 317 12.89 -35.67 8.90
N GLU A 318 13.91 -36.31 8.32
CA GLU A 318 13.82 -37.30 7.24
C GLU A 318 12.81 -38.42 7.53
#